data_AF-A0A8S3B3X7-F1
#
_entry.id   AF-A0A8S3B3X7-F1
#
_cell.length_a   1.000
_cell.length_b   1.000
_cell.length_c   1.000
_cell.angle_alpha   90.00
_cell.angle_beta   90.00
_cell.angle_gamma   90.00
#
_symmetry.space_group_name_H-M   'P 1'
#
loop_
_entity.id
_entity.type
_entity.pdbx_description
1 polymer ?
#
loop_
_entity_poly.entity_id
_entity_poly.type
_entity_poly.pdbx_seq_one_letter_code
_entity_poly.pdbx_strand_id
1 'polypeptide(L)'
;RCTNTIVIVNSVSQLNLEVWIDHPNVVGVVWSGLPGSEYGPAIVDVLFGDYNPGGKLVFTLAKRESDYGTDISPTHNSNYV
;
A
#
# COMPACT_ATOMS: atom_id res chain seq x y z
N ARG A 1 5.29 6.13 -23.73
CA ARG A 1 4.18 5.76 -22.82
C ARG A 1 4.32 4.29 -22.50
N CYS A 2 4.31 3.90 -21.22
CA CYS A 2 4.41 2.50 -20.81
C CYS A 2 3.00 1.89 -20.71
N THR A 3 2.80 0.72 -21.30
CA THR A 3 1.52 0.01 -21.32
C THR A 3 1.39 -1.00 -20.18
N ASN A 4 2.51 -1.51 -19.67
CA ASN A 4 2.55 -2.45 -18.55
C ASN A 4 3.32 -1.80 -17.40
N THR A 5 2.58 -1.26 -16.44
CA THR A 5 3.12 -0.60 -15.26
C THR A 5 2.78 -1.42 -14.02
N ILE A 6 3.80 -1.77 -13.24
CA ILE A 6 3.66 -2.39 -11.92
C ILE A 6 3.97 -1.31 -10.88
N VAL A 7 3.11 -1.17 -9.88
CA VAL A 7 3.30 -0.20 -8.79
C VAL A 7 3.68 -0.94 -7.52
N ILE A 8 4.71 -0.45 -6.83
CA ILE A 8 5.14 -1.00 -5.54
C ILE A 8 4.93 0.07 -4.47
N VAL A 9 4.16 -0.27 -3.43
CA VAL A 9 3.76 0.66 -2.37
C VAL A 9 4.52 0.35 -1.10
N ASN A 10 5.43 1.25 -0.73
CA ASN A 10 6.10 1.28 0.57
C ASN A 10 5.44 2.36 1.43
N SER A 11 4.61 1.94 2.39
CA SER A 11 3.89 2.84 3.27
C SER A 11 3.65 2.21 4.63
N VAL A 12 3.59 3.05 5.66
CA VAL A 12 3.27 2.68 7.04
C VAL A 12 1.81 2.25 7.21
N SER A 13 0.92 2.82 6.41
CA SER A 13 -0.54 2.71 6.58
C SER A 13 -1.26 2.85 5.23
N GLN A 14 -2.58 2.74 5.27
CA GLN A 14 -3.45 2.86 4.10
C GLN A 14 -3.26 4.20 3.38
N LEU A 15 -3.37 4.16 2.06
CA LEU A 15 -3.34 5.33 1.20
C LEU A 15 -4.59 5.33 0.34
N ASN A 16 -5.01 6.51 -0.12
CA ASN A 16 -6.02 6.60 -1.15
C ASN A 16 -5.42 6.16 -2.50
N LEU A 17 -5.86 5.00 -2.99
CA LEU A 17 -5.40 4.44 -4.26
C LEU A 17 -6.32 4.78 -5.44
N GLU A 18 -7.54 5.29 -5.19
CA GLU A 18 -8.59 5.47 -6.21
C GLU A 18 -8.18 6.41 -7.35
N VAL A 19 -7.18 7.25 -7.14
CA VAL A 19 -6.66 8.18 -8.17
C VAL A 19 -6.00 7.43 -9.34
N TRP A 20 -5.48 6.23 -9.12
CA TRP A 20 -4.66 5.52 -10.11
C TRP A 20 -4.84 4.00 -10.15
N ILE A 21 -5.48 3.39 -9.15
CA ILE A 21 -5.57 1.93 -9.04
C ILE A 21 -6.26 1.27 -10.24
N ASP A 22 -7.24 1.95 -10.83
CA ASP A 22 -8.01 1.49 -12.00
C ASP A 22 -7.45 2.03 -13.34
N HIS A 23 -6.23 2.60 -13.34
CA HIS A 23 -5.63 3.10 -14.57
C HIS A 23 -5.34 1.93 -15.54
N PRO A 24 -5.70 2.02 -16.84
CA PRO A 24 -5.68 0.86 -17.75
C PRO A 24 -4.30 0.25 -18.02
N ASN A 25 -3.23 1.00 -17.76
CA ASN A 25 -1.84 0.52 -17.90
C ASN A 25 -1.26 -0.07 -16.61
N VAL A 26 -1.97 0.00 -15.48
CA VAL A 26 -1.53 -0.60 -14.21
C VAL A 26 -1.94 -2.06 -14.24
N VAL A 27 -0.96 -2.95 -14.35
CA VAL A 27 -1.17 -4.40 -14.51
C VAL A 27 -0.96 -5.17 -13.22
N GLY A 28 -0.41 -4.54 -12.18
CA GLY A 28 -0.19 -5.15 -10.89
C GLY A 28 0.24 -4.15 -9.82
N VAL A 29 -0.10 -4.46 -8.58
CA VAL A 29 0.28 -3.66 -7.41
C VAL A 29 0.81 -4.59 -6.33
N VAL A 30 1.97 -4.24 -5.76
CA VAL A 30 2.58 -4.96 -4.64
C VAL A 30 2.66 -4.01 -3.44
N TRP A 31 2.12 -4.42 -2.30
CA TRP A 31 2.25 -3.69 -1.05
C TRP A 31 3.38 -4.28 -0.20
N SER A 32 4.46 -3.53 -0.02
CA SER A 32 5.66 -3.98 0.71
C SER A 32 5.82 -3.33 2.09
N GLY A 33 4.90 -2.44 2.48
CA GLY A 33 4.86 -1.89 3.84
C GLY A 33 6.11 -1.06 4.18
N LEU A 34 6.76 -1.43 5.28
CA LEU A 34 8.03 -0.85 5.72
C LEU A 34 9.14 -1.89 5.59
N PRO A 35 9.79 -1.99 4.44
CA PRO A 35 10.78 -3.01 4.23
C PRO A 35 12.13 -2.58 4.84
N GLY A 36 12.86 -3.56 5.39
CA GLY A 36 14.17 -3.36 6.02
C GLY A 36 15.33 -3.34 5.02
N SER A 37 16.54 -3.62 5.51
CA SER A 37 17.78 -3.63 4.72
C SER A 37 17.74 -4.58 3.52
N GLU A 38 17.04 -5.70 3.64
CA GLU A 38 16.93 -6.74 2.60
C GLU A 38 15.80 -6.50 1.60
N TYR A 39 15.25 -5.29 1.53
CA TYR A 39 14.13 -4.98 0.64
C TYR A 39 14.42 -5.29 -0.82
N GLY A 40 15.58 -4.86 -1.32
CA GLY A 40 15.96 -4.99 -2.73
C GLY A 40 15.96 -6.43 -3.21
N PRO A 41 16.72 -7.34 -2.55
CA PRO A 41 16.66 -8.77 -2.85
C PRO A 41 15.25 -9.35 -2.70
N ALA A 42 14.56 -9.05 -1.60
CA ALA A 42 13.25 -9.64 -1.31
C ALA A 42 12.17 -9.28 -2.34
N ILE A 43 12.16 -8.04 -2.84
CA ILE A 43 11.19 -7.64 -3.86
C ILE A 43 11.51 -8.24 -5.23
N VAL A 44 12.80 -8.45 -5.54
CA VAL A 44 13.23 -9.13 -6.77
C VAL A 44 12.75 -10.58 -6.76
N ASP A 45 12.94 -11.32 -5.66
CA ASP A 45 12.52 -12.72 -5.56
C ASP A 45 11.00 -12.88 -5.82
N VAL A 46 10.18 -11.95 -5.35
CA VAL A 46 8.73 -11.96 -5.58
C VAL A 46 8.38 -11.57 -7.03
N LEU A 47 9.02 -10.54 -7.58
CA LEU A 47 8.71 -10.04 -8.93
C LEU A 47 9.16 -11.02 -10.03
N PHE A 48 10.25 -11.76 -9.80
CA PHE A 48 10.80 -12.73 -10.74
C PHE A 48 10.31 -14.16 -10.48
N GLY A 49 9.54 -14.39 -9.42
CA GLY A 49 8.85 -15.65 -9.17
C GLY A 49 9.68 -16.70 -8.43
N ASP A 50 10.84 -16.34 -7.88
CA ASP A 50 11.60 -17.18 -6.96
C ASP A 50 10.81 -17.43 -5.65
N TYR A 51 9.89 -16.53 -5.31
CA TYR A 51 8.91 -16.71 -4.24
C TYR A 51 7.48 -16.30 -4.67
N ASN A 52 6.49 -17.14 -4.36
CA ASN A 52 5.09 -16.87 -4.66
C ASN A 52 4.46 -15.97 -3.56
N PRO A 53 3.91 -14.78 -3.89
CA PRO A 53 3.37 -13.86 -2.89
C PRO A 53 2.19 -14.46 -2.12
N GLY A 54 2.38 -14.67 -0.81
CA GLY A 54 1.36 -15.19 0.12
C GLY A 54 0.79 -14.17 1.11
N GLY A 55 1.29 -12.93 1.09
CA GLY A 55 0.92 -11.88 2.04
C GLY A 55 -0.56 -11.50 2.01
N LYS A 56 -1.08 -11.06 3.16
CA LYS A 56 -2.43 -10.50 3.31
C LYS A 56 -2.33 -9.11 3.92
N LEU A 57 -3.21 -8.21 3.49
CA LEU A 57 -3.31 -6.89 4.10
C LEU A 57 -3.83 -7.03 5.53
N VAL A 58 -3.14 -6.41 6.48
CA VAL A 58 -3.51 -6.37 7.89
C VAL A 58 -4.47 -5.21 8.22
N PHE A 59 -4.90 -4.49 7.19
CA PHE A 59 -5.83 -3.37 7.27
C PHE A 59 -6.75 -3.32 6.04
N THR A 60 -7.86 -2.61 6.17
CA THR A 60 -8.80 -2.35 5.08
C THR A 60 -8.29 -1.21 4.20
N LEU A 61 -8.31 -1.33 2.88
CA LEU A 61 -8.12 -0.21 1.96
C LEU A 61 -9.48 0.34 1.55
N ALA A 62 -9.92 1.40 2.23
CA ALA A 62 -11.20 2.04 1.91
C ALA A 62 -11.09 2.94 0.67
N LYS A 63 -12.20 3.04 -0.09
CA LYS A 63 -12.29 3.94 -1.26
C LYS A 63 -12.27 5.41 -0.87
N ARG A 64 -12.88 5.73 0.28
CA ARG A 64 -12.92 7.07 0.84
C ARG A 64 -12.55 7.00 2.31
N GLU A 65 -11.94 8.07 2.81
CA GLU A 65 -11.57 8.22 4.21
C GLU A 65 -12.78 8.08 5.15
N SER A 66 -13.93 8.63 4.75
CA SER A 66 -15.18 8.51 5.50
C SER A 66 -15.67 7.07 5.70
N ASP A 67 -15.25 6.13 4.85
CA ASP A 67 -15.72 4.74 4.91
C ASP A 67 -15.02 3.94 6.04
N TYR A 68 -13.96 4.48 6.68
CA TYR A 68 -13.34 3.87 7.86
C TYR A 68 -14.19 3.98 9.13
N GLY A 69 -15.22 4.85 9.14
CA GLY A 69 -16.13 5.03 10.27
C GLY A 69 -15.53 5.71 11.50
N THR A 70 -14.26 6.09 11.45
CA THR A 70 -13.53 6.88 12.45
C THR A 70 -12.80 8.01 11.74
N ASP A 71 -12.61 9.13 12.45
CA ASP A 71 -11.93 10.30 11.91
C ASP A 71 -10.92 10.83 12.94
N ILE A 72 -9.85 11.45 12.46
CA ILE A 72 -8.90 12.15 13.32
C ILE A 72 -9.55 13.47 13.76
N SER A 73 -9.95 13.55 15.03
CA SER A 73 -10.51 14.80 15.56
C SER A 73 -9.44 15.91 15.53
N PRO A 74 -9.64 16.99 14.74
CA PRO A 74 -8.65 18.06 14.63
C PRO A 74 -8.50 18.87 15.93
N THR A 75 -9.44 18.71 16.86
CA THR A 75 -9.53 19.46 18.12
C THR A 75 -9.18 18.63 19.35
N HIS A 76 -8.79 17.35 19.18
CA HIS A 76 -8.43 16.50 20.32
C HIS A 76 -7.01 16.84 20.82
N ASN A 77 -6.93 17.62 21.89
CA ASN A 77 -5.69 17.81 22.63
C ASN A 77 -5.43 16.57 23.50
N SER A 78 -4.54 15.69 23.05
CA SER A 78 -4.03 14.61 23.90
C SER A 78 -3.18 15.23 25.02
N ASN A 79 -3.82 15.63 26.12
CA ASN A 79 -3.14 16.02 27.35
C ASN A 79 -2.58 14.75 28.00
N TYR A 80 -1.43 14.29 27.49
CA TYR A 80 -0.64 13.29 28.19
C TYR A 80 0.01 14.01 29.38
N VAL A 81 -0.51 13.77 30.59
CA VAL A 81 0.12 14.14 31.87
C VAL A 81 1.02 12.99 32.30
#